data_AF-A0A3S3EQP0-F1
#
_entry.id   AF-A0A3S3EQP0-F1
#
_cell.length_a   1.000
_cell.length_b   1.000
_cell.length_c   1.000
_cell.angle_alpha   90.00
_cell.angle_beta   90.00
_cell.angle_gamma   90.00
#
_symmetry.space_group_name_H-M   'P 1'
#
loop_
_entity.id
_entity.type
_entity.pdbx_description
1 polymer ?
#
loop_
_entity_poly.entity_id
_entity_poly.type
_entity_poly.pdbx_seq_one_letter_code
_entity_poly.pdbx_strand_id
1 'polypeptide(L)'
;MDGTSKEETDLYVAFGRALSTWAYVEWLHCELFRIIAGGHAGNSPLAKAYWAIVSFDGKHRMVNAALTEALSKHPTYLNRWKGLNNRLHALSKARNRLAHAQMVGYPNEKGVEAVAMVTAVYSTPIGEGNRMSLARVTEIERSFDKLGTDLLAFQETFVVEQLSKAGEPMPRFKYPVEGAPPQKPGSATT
;
A
#
# COMPACT_ATOMS: atom_id res chain seq x y z
N MET A 1 -28.63 1.36 -23.69
CA MET A 1 -28.16 0.18 -22.94
C MET A 1 -27.57 0.71 -21.65
N ASP A 2 -28.37 0.73 -20.59
CA ASP A 2 -27.88 0.98 -19.24
C ASP A 2 -27.68 -0.43 -18.65
N GLY A 3 -26.47 -0.98 -18.86
CA GLY A 3 -26.28 -2.41 -19.10
C GLY A 3 -25.54 -3.20 -18.03
N THR A 4 -25.25 -2.61 -16.88
CA THR A 4 -24.45 -3.24 -15.81
C THR A 4 -25.37 -3.71 -14.68
N SER A 5 -25.29 -4.97 -14.27
CA SER A 5 -26.10 -5.44 -13.14
C SER A 5 -25.66 -4.78 -11.83
N LYS A 6 -26.56 -4.70 -10.84
CA LYS A 6 -26.21 -4.19 -9.50
C LYS A 6 -25.06 -5.00 -8.88
N GLU A 7 -25.10 -6.31 -9.03
CA GLU A 7 -24.07 -7.23 -8.50
C GLU A 7 -22.70 -6.97 -9.14
N GLU A 8 -22.67 -6.75 -10.45
CA GLU A 8 -21.46 -6.38 -11.18
C GLU A 8 -20.92 -5.02 -10.73
N THR A 9 -21.80 -4.02 -10.56
CA THR A 9 -21.43 -2.70 -10.05
C THR A 9 -20.82 -2.78 -8.66
N ASP A 10 -21.46 -3.53 -7.76
CA ASP A 10 -20.97 -3.73 -6.39
C ASP A 10 -19.59 -4.41 -6.39
N LEU A 11 -19.38 -5.40 -7.29
CA LEU A 11 -18.10 -6.08 -7.44
C LEU A 11 -16.99 -5.14 -7.96
N TYR A 12 -17.27 -4.30 -8.96
CA TYR A 12 -16.33 -3.28 -9.43
C TYR A 12 -15.95 -2.29 -8.33
N VAL A 13 -16.92 -1.83 -7.56
CA VAL A 13 -16.66 -0.91 -6.43
C VAL A 13 -15.79 -1.58 -5.37
N ALA A 14 -16.10 -2.81 -4.98
CA ALA A 14 -15.30 -3.55 -4.01
C ALA A 14 -13.86 -3.78 -4.51
N PHE A 15 -13.71 -4.09 -5.80
CA PHE A 15 -12.40 -4.26 -6.43
C PHE A 15 -11.57 -2.98 -6.40
N GLY A 16 -12.16 -1.85 -6.84
CA GLY A 16 -11.50 -0.55 -6.82
C GLY A 16 -11.10 -0.11 -5.42
N ARG A 17 -11.95 -0.35 -4.42
CA ARG A 17 -11.63 -0.12 -3.00
C ARG A 17 -10.45 -0.98 -2.56
N ALA A 18 -10.47 -2.28 -2.82
CA ALA A 18 -9.38 -3.18 -2.42
C ALA A 18 -8.03 -2.73 -2.98
N LEU A 19 -7.95 -2.38 -4.27
CA LEU A 19 -6.70 -1.91 -4.88
C LEU A 19 -6.26 -0.53 -4.34
N SER A 20 -7.20 0.37 -4.08
CA SER A 20 -6.91 1.69 -3.51
C SER A 20 -6.38 1.56 -2.08
N THR A 21 -6.99 0.70 -1.27
CA THR A 21 -6.53 0.41 0.09
C THR A 21 -5.14 -0.22 0.09
N TRP A 22 -4.84 -1.11 -0.87
CA TRP A 22 -3.48 -1.62 -1.03
C TRP A 22 -2.47 -0.53 -1.44
N ALA A 23 -2.85 0.39 -2.31
CA ALA A 23 -1.98 1.51 -2.69
C ALA A 23 -1.60 2.36 -1.45
N TYR A 24 -2.54 2.55 -0.51
CA TYR A 24 -2.25 3.18 0.78
C TYR A 24 -1.27 2.36 1.63
N VAL A 25 -1.40 1.03 1.66
CA VAL A 25 -0.41 0.14 2.31
C VAL A 25 0.98 0.30 1.68
N GLU A 26 1.10 0.35 0.34
CA GLU A 26 2.39 0.58 -0.34
C GLU A 26 2.99 1.95 0.00
N TRP A 27 2.14 2.97 0.15
CA TRP A 27 2.56 4.30 0.57
C TRP A 27 3.12 4.30 2.00
N LEU A 28 2.40 3.72 2.98
CA LEU A 28 2.90 3.58 4.35
C LEU A 28 4.21 2.78 4.42
N HIS A 29 4.33 1.73 3.62
CA HIS A 29 5.55 0.94 3.52
C HIS A 29 6.72 1.75 2.94
N CYS A 30 6.46 2.65 1.99
CA CYS A 30 7.44 3.63 1.51
C CYS A 30 7.83 4.63 2.62
N GLU A 31 6.87 5.13 3.39
CA GLU A 31 7.15 6.06 4.49
C GLU A 31 8.05 5.45 5.55
N LEU A 32 7.80 4.19 5.93
CA LEU A 32 8.66 3.44 6.83
C LEU A 32 10.10 3.37 6.32
N PHE A 33 10.29 3.07 5.03
CA PHE A 33 11.62 3.04 4.42
C PHE A 33 12.32 4.39 4.53
N ARG A 34 11.63 5.49 4.19
CA ARG A 34 12.19 6.85 4.21
C ARG A 34 12.58 7.26 5.62
N ILE A 35 11.75 6.95 6.61
CA ILE A 35 12.02 7.25 8.02
C ILE A 35 13.25 6.47 8.51
N ILE A 36 13.35 5.18 8.19
CA ILE A 36 14.45 4.34 8.66
C ILE A 36 15.78 4.69 7.96
N ALA A 37 15.76 4.83 6.63
CA ALA A 37 16.99 5.05 5.87
C ALA A 37 17.44 6.52 5.87
N GLY A 38 16.51 7.46 6.01
CA GLY A 38 16.80 8.90 5.93
C GLY A 38 16.59 9.67 7.23
N GLY A 39 16.06 9.05 8.28
CA GLY A 39 15.70 9.73 9.55
C GLY A 39 14.46 10.63 9.45
N HIS A 40 13.87 10.82 8.26
CA HIS A 40 12.67 11.63 8.08
C HIS A 40 11.83 11.22 6.87
N ALA A 41 10.51 11.40 7.00
CA ALA A 41 9.48 11.17 5.98
C ALA A 41 9.53 12.14 4.77
N GLY A 42 10.44 13.11 4.76
CA GLY A 42 10.55 14.13 3.70
C GLY A 42 11.54 13.80 2.59
N ASN A 43 12.31 12.71 2.71
CA ASN A 43 13.43 12.42 1.80
C ASN A 43 12.94 11.97 0.41
N SER A 44 12.91 12.89 -0.55
CA SER A 44 12.42 12.64 -1.92
C SER A 44 13.25 11.62 -2.71
N PRO A 45 14.61 11.63 -2.66
CA PRO A 45 15.42 10.58 -3.27
C PRO A 45 15.08 9.15 -2.81
N LEU A 46 14.86 8.93 -1.51
CA LEU A 46 14.50 7.61 -0.99
C LEU A 46 13.12 7.14 -1.49
N ALA A 47 12.15 8.04 -1.58
CA ALA A 47 10.86 7.72 -2.19
C ALA A 47 11.03 7.31 -3.66
N LYS A 48 11.83 8.07 -4.43
CA LYS A 48 12.11 7.74 -5.84
C LYS A 48 12.80 6.40 -5.99
N ALA A 49 13.77 6.08 -5.13
CA ALA A 49 14.43 4.77 -5.11
C ALA A 49 13.44 3.63 -4.83
N TYR A 50 12.53 3.82 -3.86
CA TYR A 50 11.47 2.86 -3.56
C TYR A 50 10.55 2.62 -4.76
N TRP A 51 10.10 3.69 -5.42
CA TRP A 51 9.19 3.60 -6.57
C TRP A 51 9.88 3.17 -7.87
N ALA A 52 11.21 3.26 -7.96
CA ALA A 52 11.98 2.70 -9.08
C ALA A 52 11.94 1.16 -9.11
N ILE A 53 11.67 0.51 -7.97
CA ILE A 53 11.49 -0.94 -7.91
C ILE A 53 10.06 -1.28 -8.36
N VAL A 54 9.92 -1.95 -9.50
CA VAL A 54 8.60 -2.25 -10.10
C VAL A 54 7.79 -3.24 -9.25
N SER A 55 8.43 -4.30 -8.76
CA SER A 55 7.73 -5.36 -8.02
C SER A 55 7.59 -5.01 -6.53
N PHE A 56 6.41 -5.28 -5.97
CA PHE A 56 6.22 -5.15 -4.52
C PHE A 56 7.14 -6.08 -3.74
N ASP A 57 7.42 -7.29 -4.23
CA ASP A 57 8.35 -8.22 -3.58
C ASP A 57 9.76 -7.62 -3.47
N GLY A 58 10.24 -6.93 -4.50
CA GLY A 58 11.53 -6.22 -4.47
C GLY A 58 11.54 -5.10 -3.43
N LYS A 59 10.48 -4.26 -3.43
CA LYS A 59 10.30 -3.20 -2.42
C LYS A 59 10.29 -3.80 -1.02
N HIS A 60 9.54 -4.87 -0.82
CA HIS A 60 9.37 -5.55 0.45
C HIS A 60 10.68 -6.11 1.00
N ARG A 61 11.49 -6.78 0.16
CA ARG A 61 12.82 -7.28 0.57
C ARG A 61 13.77 -6.15 0.99
N MET A 62 13.78 -5.06 0.23
CA MET A 62 14.60 -3.88 0.54
C MET A 62 14.21 -3.28 1.90
N VAL A 63 12.92 -3.04 2.12
CA VAL A 63 12.42 -2.47 3.38
C VAL A 63 12.64 -3.41 4.56
N ASN A 64 12.42 -4.71 4.38
CA ASN A 64 12.68 -5.70 5.42
C ASN A 64 14.16 -5.75 5.83
N ALA A 65 15.08 -5.68 4.87
CA ALA A 65 16.51 -5.63 5.16
C ALA A 65 16.87 -4.36 5.96
N ALA A 66 16.38 -3.19 5.51
CA ALA A 66 16.63 -1.91 6.19
C ALA A 66 16.07 -1.89 7.62
N LEU A 67 14.84 -2.34 7.82
CA LEU A 67 14.21 -2.42 9.14
C LEU A 67 14.88 -3.46 10.05
N THR A 68 15.28 -4.61 9.52
CA THR A 68 15.97 -5.64 10.32
C THR A 68 17.29 -5.12 10.86
N GLU A 69 18.07 -4.41 10.04
CA GLU A 69 19.33 -3.79 10.46
C GLU A 69 19.07 -2.69 11.49
N ALA A 70 18.17 -1.75 11.19
CA ALA A 70 17.88 -0.62 12.07
C ALA A 70 17.29 -1.04 13.43
N LEU A 71 16.54 -2.14 13.46
CA LEU A 71 15.91 -2.66 14.68
C LEU A 71 16.71 -3.77 15.36
N SER A 72 17.92 -4.09 14.88
CA SER A 72 18.75 -5.17 15.42
C SER A 72 19.00 -5.06 16.93
N LYS A 73 19.13 -3.83 17.43
CA LYS A 73 19.31 -3.51 18.87
C LYS A 73 17.99 -3.31 19.63
N HIS A 74 16.85 -3.43 18.96
CA HIS A 74 15.51 -3.19 19.50
C HIS A 74 14.63 -4.43 19.33
N PRO A 75 14.89 -5.53 20.08
CA PRO A 75 14.29 -6.84 19.83
C PRO A 75 12.76 -6.84 19.88
N THR A 76 12.15 -6.04 20.77
CA THR A 76 10.69 -5.89 20.84
C THR A 76 10.11 -5.32 19.55
N TYR A 77 10.74 -4.29 18.99
CA TYR A 77 10.33 -3.67 17.72
C TYR A 77 10.59 -4.59 16.54
N LEU A 78 11.74 -5.25 16.52
CA LEU A 78 12.06 -6.23 15.49
C LEU A 78 11.03 -7.37 15.46
N ASN A 79 10.56 -7.83 16.62
CA ASN A 79 9.55 -8.89 16.68
C ASN A 79 8.18 -8.41 16.18
N ARG A 80 7.77 -7.17 16.53
CA ARG A 80 6.58 -6.54 15.96
C ARG A 80 6.68 -6.40 14.44
N TRP A 81 7.83 -5.95 13.94
CA TRP A 81 8.09 -5.85 12.51
C TRP A 81 7.99 -7.21 11.82
N LYS A 82 8.57 -8.28 12.37
CA LYS A 82 8.47 -9.64 11.79
C LYS A 82 7.01 -10.07 11.57
N GLY A 83 6.13 -9.79 12.54
CA GLY A 83 4.70 -10.05 12.42
C GLY A 83 4.04 -9.29 11.27
N LEU A 84 4.34 -7.98 11.15
CA LEU A 84 3.83 -7.13 10.06
C LEU A 84 4.40 -7.53 8.70
N ASN A 85 5.70 -7.83 8.64
CA ASN A 85 6.40 -8.27 7.45
C ASN A 85 5.78 -9.55 6.87
N ASN A 86 5.50 -10.53 7.73
CA ASN A 86 4.87 -11.78 7.30
C ASN A 86 3.45 -11.54 6.74
N ARG A 87 2.69 -10.63 7.36
CA ARG A 87 1.34 -10.24 6.87
C ARG A 87 1.42 -9.48 5.55
N LEU A 88 2.35 -8.54 5.40
CA LEU A 88 2.63 -7.84 4.14
C LEU A 88 2.91 -8.83 3.01
N HIS A 89 3.83 -9.77 3.23
CA HIS A 89 4.16 -10.80 2.24
C HIS A 89 2.94 -11.67 1.89
N ALA A 90 2.18 -12.14 2.89
CA ALA A 90 0.99 -12.95 2.66
C ALA A 90 -0.10 -12.20 1.87
N LEU A 91 -0.40 -10.96 2.26
CA LEU A 91 -1.43 -10.14 1.63
C LEU A 91 -1.01 -9.60 0.24
N SER A 92 0.30 -9.46 -0.02
CA SER A 92 0.79 -9.14 -1.37
C SER A 92 0.38 -10.18 -2.41
N LYS A 93 0.26 -11.46 -2.02
CA LYS A 93 -0.23 -12.53 -2.89
C LYS A 93 -1.70 -12.33 -3.23
N ALA A 94 -2.51 -11.90 -2.26
CA ALA A 94 -3.92 -11.56 -2.50
C ALA A 94 -4.04 -10.35 -3.43
N ARG A 95 -3.21 -9.32 -3.23
CA ARG A 95 -3.15 -8.17 -4.15
C ARG A 95 -2.76 -8.57 -5.56
N ASN A 96 -1.76 -9.42 -5.73
CA ASN A 96 -1.36 -9.89 -7.07
C ASN A 96 -2.50 -10.66 -7.75
N ARG A 97 -3.23 -11.49 -7.01
CA ARG A 97 -4.44 -12.15 -7.55
C ARG A 97 -5.47 -11.13 -8.03
N LEU A 98 -5.76 -10.09 -7.23
CA LEU A 98 -6.66 -9.01 -7.63
C LEU A 98 -6.16 -8.28 -8.87
N ALA A 99 -4.90 -7.85 -8.89
CA ALA A 99 -4.32 -7.07 -10.00
C ALA A 99 -4.25 -7.84 -11.33
N HIS A 100 -4.20 -9.17 -11.28
CA HIS A 100 -4.18 -10.03 -12.47
C HIS A 100 -5.53 -10.72 -12.74
N ALA A 101 -6.56 -10.39 -11.99
CA ALA A 101 -7.86 -10.97 -12.20
C ALA A 101 -8.65 -10.19 -13.26
N GLN A 102 -9.37 -10.94 -14.08
CA GLN A 102 -10.22 -10.44 -15.16
C GLN A 102 -11.68 -10.62 -14.76
N MET A 103 -12.51 -9.66 -15.13
CA MET A 103 -13.96 -9.79 -15.00
C MET A 103 -14.47 -10.65 -16.15
N VAL A 104 -15.19 -11.70 -15.81
CA VAL A 104 -15.82 -12.62 -16.76
C VAL A 104 -17.30 -12.71 -16.44
N GLY A 105 -18.16 -12.45 -17.42
CA GLY A 105 -19.59 -12.71 -17.35
C GLY A 105 -19.89 -14.17 -17.67
N TYR A 106 -20.72 -14.81 -16.86
CA TYR A 106 -21.23 -16.17 -17.12
C TYR A 106 -22.73 -16.11 -17.36
N PRO A 107 -23.25 -16.77 -18.41
CA PRO A 107 -24.69 -16.94 -18.55
C PRO A 107 -25.22 -17.79 -17.40
N ASN A 108 -26.20 -17.28 -16.64
CA ASN A 108 -26.97 -18.11 -15.69
C ASN A 108 -28.29 -18.58 -16.32
N GLU A 109 -29.01 -19.48 -15.64
CA GLU A 109 -30.28 -20.07 -16.12
C GLU A 109 -31.37 -19.04 -16.47
N LYS A 110 -31.24 -17.79 -16.00
CA LYS A 110 -32.17 -16.68 -16.23
C LYS A 110 -31.67 -15.66 -17.26
N GLY A 111 -30.55 -15.94 -17.94
CA GLY A 111 -29.92 -15.00 -18.88
C GLY A 111 -29.31 -13.76 -18.21
N VAL A 112 -29.20 -13.74 -16.87
CA VAL A 112 -28.51 -12.69 -16.12
C VAL A 112 -27.04 -13.08 -16.01
N GLU A 113 -26.14 -12.20 -16.41
CA GLU A 113 -24.70 -12.47 -16.30
C GLU A 113 -24.28 -12.50 -14.83
N ALA A 114 -23.85 -13.65 -14.33
CA ALA A 114 -23.12 -13.68 -13.08
C ALA A 114 -21.69 -13.23 -13.38
N VAL A 115 -21.22 -12.14 -12.76
CA VAL A 115 -19.87 -11.62 -13.01
C VAL A 115 -18.93 -12.11 -11.93
N ALA A 116 -17.74 -12.56 -12.34
CA ALA A 116 -16.72 -12.95 -11.39
C ALA A 116 -15.32 -12.59 -11.84
N MET A 117 -14.45 -12.38 -10.86
CA MET A 117 -13.03 -12.20 -11.07
C MET A 117 -12.31 -13.54 -11.14
N VAL A 118 -11.53 -13.76 -12.21
CA VAL A 118 -10.73 -14.97 -12.42
C VAL A 118 -9.29 -14.55 -12.67
N THR A 119 -8.32 -15.16 -11.96
CA THR A 119 -6.91 -14.89 -12.22
C THR A 119 -6.51 -15.46 -13.59
N ALA A 120 -5.88 -14.63 -14.44
CA ALA A 120 -5.39 -15.02 -15.75
C ALA A 120 -4.21 -16.00 -15.67
N VAL A 121 -4.45 -17.21 -15.19
CA VAL A 121 -3.58 -18.36 -15.46
C VAL A 121 -4.24 -19.10 -16.60
N TYR A 122 -3.75 -18.83 -17.82
CA TYR A 122 -4.04 -19.64 -19.00
C TYR A 122 -3.94 -21.12 -18.61
N SER A 123 -5.03 -21.88 -18.82
CA SER A 123 -5.15 -23.36 -18.82
C SER A 123 -5.80 -24.10 -17.65
N THR A 124 -6.11 -23.51 -16.49
CA THR A 124 -6.88 -24.25 -15.47
C THR A 124 -8.38 -24.11 -15.74
N PRO A 125 -9.16 -25.21 -15.81
CA PRO A 125 -10.61 -25.12 -15.73
C PRO A 125 -10.97 -24.21 -14.55
N ILE A 126 -11.93 -23.32 -14.75
CA ILE A 126 -12.39 -22.38 -13.72
C ILE A 126 -13.10 -23.20 -12.64
N GLY A 127 -12.31 -23.83 -11.76
CA GLY A 127 -12.81 -24.44 -10.54
C GLY A 127 -13.29 -23.33 -9.61
N GLU A 128 -14.28 -23.63 -8.78
CA GLU A 128 -14.86 -22.69 -7.81
C GLU A 128 -13.80 -21.96 -6.96
N GLY A 129 -12.63 -22.58 -6.72
CA GLY A 129 -11.52 -22.00 -5.97
C GLY A 129 -10.82 -20.80 -6.62
N ASN A 130 -10.99 -20.56 -7.92
CA ASN A 130 -10.40 -19.42 -8.64
C ASN A 130 -11.35 -18.22 -8.77
N ARG A 131 -12.61 -18.37 -8.33
CA ARG A 131 -13.64 -17.34 -8.44
C ARG A 131 -13.56 -16.40 -7.24
N MET A 132 -13.31 -15.10 -7.44
CA MET A 132 -13.42 -14.12 -6.35
C MET A 132 -14.80 -13.49 -6.35
N SER A 133 -15.60 -13.83 -5.33
CA SER A 133 -16.92 -13.23 -5.08
C SER A 133 -16.79 -11.83 -4.46
N LEU A 134 -17.87 -11.05 -4.49
CA LEU A 134 -17.97 -9.77 -3.79
C LEU A 134 -17.57 -9.88 -2.31
N ALA A 135 -18.05 -10.93 -1.62
CA ALA A 135 -17.71 -11.19 -0.23
C ALA A 135 -16.21 -11.40 -0.03
N ARG A 136 -15.56 -12.16 -0.92
CA ARG A 136 -14.12 -12.42 -0.84
C ARG A 136 -13.28 -11.17 -1.11
N VAL A 137 -13.66 -10.36 -2.10
CA VAL A 137 -12.96 -9.10 -2.39
C VAL A 137 -13.07 -8.13 -1.21
N THR A 138 -14.26 -8.04 -0.60
CA THR A 138 -14.50 -7.22 0.59
C THR A 138 -13.67 -7.71 1.79
N GLU A 139 -13.53 -9.02 1.99
CA GLU A 139 -12.69 -9.56 3.07
C GLU A 139 -11.20 -9.21 2.87
N ILE A 140 -10.72 -9.28 1.63
CA ILE A 140 -9.35 -8.89 1.28
C ILE A 140 -9.14 -7.39 1.53
N GLU A 141 -10.09 -6.55 1.12
CA GLU A 141 -10.05 -5.10 1.35
C GLU A 141 -9.95 -4.76 2.85
N ARG A 142 -10.80 -5.34 3.69
CA ARG A 142 -10.70 -5.19 5.16
C ARG A 142 -9.36 -5.66 5.72
N SER A 143 -8.80 -6.73 5.15
CA SER A 143 -7.48 -7.24 5.56
C SER A 143 -6.36 -6.27 5.19
N PHE A 144 -6.46 -5.59 4.04
CA PHE A 144 -5.55 -4.52 3.66
C PHE A 144 -5.69 -3.29 4.56
N ASP A 145 -6.93 -2.88 4.86
CA ASP A 145 -7.20 -1.74 5.74
C ASP A 145 -6.61 -1.97 7.15
N LYS A 146 -6.85 -3.16 7.71
CA LYS A 146 -6.27 -3.56 9.00
C LYS A 146 -4.74 -3.56 8.95
N LEU A 147 -4.14 -4.04 7.86
CA LEU A 147 -2.68 -3.99 7.68
C LEU A 147 -2.18 -2.55 7.62
N GLY A 148 -2.86 -1.66 6.89
CA GLY A 148 -2.52 -0.24 6.82
C GLY A 148 -2.57 0.43 8.19
N THR A 149 -3.65 0.20 8.95
CA THR A 149 -3.79 0.69 10.33
C THR A 149 -2.64 0.21 11.22
N ASP A 150 -2.28 -1.06 11.13
CA ASP A 150 -1.20 -1.62 11.96
C ASP A 150 0.19 -1.11 11.56
N LEU A 151 0.42 -0.84 10.27
CA LEU A 151 1.66 -0.22 9.79
C LEU A 151 1.78 1.23 10.25
N LEU A 152 0.69 2.00 10.17
CA LEU A 152 0.66 3.37 10.66
C LEU A 152 0.93 3.41 12.18
N ALA A 153 0.26 2.56 12.95
CA ALA A 153 0.50 2.46 14.39
C ALA A 153 1.96 2.06 14.71
N PHE A 154 2.54 1.15 13.92
CA PHE A 154 3.95 0.79 14.06
C PHE A 154 4.88 1.97 13.78
N GLN A 155 4.62 2.72 12.69
CA GLN A 155 5.35 3.93 12.32
C GLN A 155 5.29 5.00 13.42
N GLU A 156 4.09 5.32 13.91
CA GLU A 156 3.88 6.31 14.97
C GLU A 156 4.63 5.92 16.25
N THR A 157 4.51 4.65 16.67
CA THR A 157 5.22 4.19 17.87
C THR A 157 6.74 4.28 17.68
N PHE A 158 7.25 3.85 16.52
CA PHE A 158 8.69 3.88 16.22
C PHE A 158 9.24 5.30 16.16
N VAL A 159 8.59 6.21 15.42
CA VAL A 159 9.01 7.61 15.27
C VAL A 159 9.00 8.32 16.63
N VAL A 160 7.94 8.14 17.41
CA VAL A 160 7.83 8.77 18.73
C VAL A 160 8.86 8.19 19.69
N GLU A 161 9.10 6.88 19.72
CA GLU A 161 9.95 6.31 20.78
C GLU A 161 11.44 6.29 20.46
N GLN A 162 11.85 6.12 19.20
CA GLN A 162 13.26 5.95 18.85
C GLN A 162 13.91 7.23 18.32
N LEU A 163 13.18 8.04 17.54
CA LEU A 163 13.74 9.29 17.02
C LEU A 163 13.62 10.44 18.03
N SER A 164 12.57 10.50 18.85
CA SER A 164 12.44 11.59 19.84
C SER A 164 13.31 11.42 21.09
N LYS A 165 13.65 10.18 21.48
CA LYS A 165 14.53 9.89 22.63
C LYS A 165 16.01 10.15 22.35
N ALA A 166 16.41 10.34 21.09
CA ALA A 166 17.78 10.66 20.70
C ALA A 166 18.22 12.09 21.06
N GLY A 167 17.37 12.91 21.69
CA GLY A 167 17.73 14.23 22.21
C GLY A 167 17.84 15.34 21.16
N GLU A 168 17.77 15.03 19.87
CA GLU A 168 17.58 16.04 18.84
C GLU A 168 16.09 16.20 18.52
N PRO A 169 15.50 17.40 18.71
CA PRO A 169 14.13 17.64 18.32
C PRO A 169 14.00 17.43 16.81
N MET A 170 12.98 16.66 16.40
CA MET A 170 12.53 16.62 15.01
C MET A 170 12.49 18.06 14.48
N PRO A 171 13.16 18.38 13.35
CA PRO A 171 13.01 19.67 12.71
C PRO A 171 11.52 19.88 12.48
N ARG A 172 10.89 20.77 13.25
CA ARG A 172 9.52 21.21 13.00
C ARG A 172 9.56 22.05 11.74
N PHE A 173 9.54 21.41 10.57
CA PHE A 173 9.34 22.11 9.34
C PHE A 173 7.88 22.53 9.25
N LYS A 174 7.67 23.85 9.32
CA LYS A 174 6.43 24.47 8.86
C LYS A 174 6.27 24.07 7.40
N TYR A 175 5.11 23.51 7.05
CA TYR A 175 4.73 23.39 5.64
C TYR A 175 4.97 24.75 4.97
N PRO A 176 5.70 24.83 3.84
CA PRO A 176 5.53 25.98 2.98
C PRO A 176 4.09 25.88 2.49
N VAL A 177 3.24 26.79 2.96
CA VAL A 177 1.96 27.05 2.33
C VAL A 177 2.31 27.46 0.90
N GLU A 178 1.99 26.61 -0.07
CA GLU A 178 2.10 26.99 -1.48
C GLU A 178 1.31 28.30 -1.68
N GLY A 179 1.98 29.36 -2.12
CA GLY A 179 1.32 30.63 -2.42
C GLY A 179 2.08 31.93 -2.17
N ALA A 180 3.38 31.94 -1.85
CA ALA A 180 4.14 33.18 -1.92
C ALA A 180 4.53 33.45 -3.39
N PRO A 181 4.06 34.54 -4.03
CA PRO A 181 4.44 34.86 -5.40
C PRO A 181 5.95 35.13 -5.46
N PRO A 182 6.62 34.80 -6.58
CA PRO A 182 8.05 35.01 -6.72
C PRO A 182 8.37 36.48 -6.50
N GLN A 183 9.25 36.77 -5.54
CA GLN A 183 9.80 38.12 -5.36
C GLN A 183 10.55 38.48 -6.63
N LYS A 184 10.14 39.59 -7.25
CA LYS A 184 10.83 40.15 -8.42
C LYS A 184 12.30 40.43 -8.06
N PRO A 185 13.27 40.09 -8.93
CA PRO A 185 14.65 40.50 -8.71
C PRO A 185 14.71 42.02 -8.62
N GLY A 186 15.28 42.52 -7.52
CA GLY A 186 15.42 43.94 -7.26
C GLY A 186 16.11 44.65 -8.42
N SER A 187 15.51 45.75 -8.87
CA SER A 187 16.16 46.71 -9.74
C SER A 187 17.43 47.20 -9.06
N ALA A 188 18.58 46.93 -9.67
CA ALA A 188 19.80 47.65 -9.39
C ALA A 188 19.55 49.11 -9.76
N THR A 189 19.52 49.98 -8.75
CA THR A 189 19.60 51.42 -8.96
C THR A 189 21.07 51.79 -8.84
N THR A 190 21.65 52.17 -9.97
CA THR A 190 22.79 53.09 -10.08
C THR A 190 22.52 54.40 -9.36
#